data_AF-A0A9E0QXH7-F1
#
_entry.id   AF-A0A9E0QXH7-F1
#
_cell.length_a   1.000
_cell.length_b   1.000
_cell.length_c   1.000
_cell.angle_alpha   90.00
_cell.angle_beta   90.00
_cell.angle_gamma   90.00
#
_symmetry.space_group_name_H-M   'P 1'
#
loop_
_entity.id
_entity.type
_entity.pdbx_description
1 polymer ?
#
loop_
_entity_poly.entity_id
_entity_poly.type
_entity_poly.pdbx_seq_one_letter_code
_entity_poly.pdbx_strand_id
1 'polypeptide(L)'
;MIKFTRKLLLFPALILLLLCFFALQWGVGDVKAYPARYGVNKWQSENRLPTHPELVKAQSAIEAALSWDKNPEYYDYQGRLYHYEALISDNALLKTTALRNALKSYKHSSALRPQWAYSQANFALVKALL
;
A
#
# COMPACT_ATOMS: atom_id res chain seq x y z
N MET A 1 -46.86 -15.28 -19.41
CA MET A 1 -46.04 -14.09 -19.75
C MET A 1 -45.76 -13.30 -18.49
N ILE A 2 -44.55 -13.42 -17.93
CA ILE A 2 -44.14 -12.66 -16.74
C ILE A 2 -43.94 -11.20 -17.17
N LYS A 3 -44.84 -10.30 -16.76
CA LYS A 3 -44.67 -8.85 -16.95
C LYS A 3 -43.59 -8.38 -15.98
N PHE A 4 -42.33 -8.37 -16.41
CA PHE A 4 -41.26 -7.69 -15.69
C PHE A 4 -41.62 -6.20 -15.58
N THR A 5 -42.09 -5.80 -14.40
CA THR A 5 -42.35 -4.39 -14.12
C THR A 5 -41.01 -3.67 -14.09
N ARG A 6 -40.89 -2.50 -14.74
CA ARG A 6 -39.67 -1.67 -14.78
C ARG A 6 -38.99 -1.51 -13.41
N LYS A 7 -39.77 -1.53 -12.32
CA LYS A 7 -39.31 -1.45 -10.93
C LYS A 7 -38.49 -2.67 -10.48
N LEU A 8 -38.74 -3.86 -11.01
CA LEU A 8 -38.00 -5.09 -10.69
C LEU A 8 -36.57 -5.10 -11.26
N LEU A 9 -36.34 -4.37 -12.36
CA LEU A 9 -35.02 -4.23 -12.99
C LEU A 9 -34.14 -3.14 -12.36
N LEU A 10 -34.74 -2.18 -11.64
CA LEU A 10 -34.00 -1.09 -11.00
C LEU A 10 -33.15 -1.57 -9.81
N PHE A 11 -33.65 -2.53 -9.04
CA PHE A 11 -32.94 -3.07 -7.89
C PHE A 11 -31.61 -3.76 -8.26
N PRO A 12 -31.57 -4.74 -9.19
CA PRO A 12 -30.29 -5.33 -9.60
C PRO A 12 -29.37 -4.33 -10.30
N ALA A 13 -29.92 -3.37 -11.06
CA ALA A 13 -29.11 -2.32 -11.69
C ALA A 13 -28.40 -1.43 -10.65
N LEU A 14 -29.07 -1.10 -9.54
CA LEU A 14 -28.48 -0.30 -8.46
C LEU A 14 -27.40 -1.06 -7.69
N ILE A 15 -27.60 -2.37 -7.47
CA ILE A 15 -26.56 -3.24 -6.90
C ILE A 15 -25.34 -3.29 -7.82
N LEU A 16 -25.54 -3.46 -9.13
CA LEU A 16 -24.44 -3.47 -10.10
C LEU A 16 -23.67 -2.16 -10.10
N LEU A 17 -24.35 -1.01 -10.06
CA LEU A 17 -23.69 0.29 -9.96
C LEU A 17 -22.86 0.43 -8.68
N LEU A 18 -23.37 -0.05 -7.55
CA LEU A 18 -22.64 -0.06 -6.28
C LEU A 18 -21.38 -0.93 -6.36
N LEU A 19 -21.47 -2.12 -6.96
CA LEU A 19 -20.31 -3.00 -7.14
C LEU A 19 -19.28 -2.40 -8.10
N CYS A 20 -19.72 -1.75 -9.18
CA CYS A 20 -18.84 -1.01 -10.08
C CYS A 20 -18.10 0.11 -9.35
N PHE A 21 -18.76 0.82 -8.44
CA PHE A 21 -18.13 1.86 -7.63
C PHE A 21 -16.97 1.30 -6.78
N PHE A 22 -17.20 0.20 -6.05
CA PHE A 22 -16.13 -0.44 -5.26
C PHE A 22 -14.99 -0.98 -6.13
N ALA A 23 -15.32 -1.58 -7.28
CA ALA A 23 -14.31 -2.08 -8.22
C ALA A 23 -13.42 -0.94 -8.77
N LEU A 24 -14.03 0.21 -9.09
CA LEU A 24 -13.29 1.40 -9.52
C LEU A 24 -12.39 1.94 -8.41
N GLN A 25 -12.88 1.99 -7.17
CA GLN A 25 -12.09 2.45 -6.03
C GLN A 25 -10.83 1.58 -5.83
N TRP A 26 -10.97 0.26 -5.88
CA TRP A 26 -9.83 -0.67 -5.79
C TRP A 26 -8.89 -0.54 -6.99
N GLY A 27 -9.43 -0.48 -8.21
CA GLY A 27 -8.64 -0.36 -9.43
C GLY A 27 -7.81 0.93 -9.47
N VAL A 28 -8.38 2.06 -9.07
CA VAL A 28 -7.64 3.33 -8.97
C VAL A 28 -6.56 3.22 -7.89
N GLY A 29 -6.86 2.62 -6.74
CA GLY A 29 -5.88 2.36 -5.69
C GLY A 29 -4.65 1.59 -6.21
N ASP A 30 -4.85 0.51 -6.97
CA ASP A 30 -3.75 -0.33 -7.45
C ASP A 30 -2.91 0.38 -8.53
N VAL A 31 -3.57 1.13 -9.43
CA VAL A 31 -2.87 1.99 -10.40
C VAL A 31 -2.01 3.04 -9.68
N LYS A 32 -2.51 3.64 -8.59
CA LYS A 32 -1.75 4.62 -7.80
C LYS A 32 -0.63 3.97 -7.01
N ALA A 33 -0.77 2.72 -6.56
CA ALA A 33 0.25 1.98 -5.84
C ALA A 33 1.39 1.47 -6.75
N TYR A 34 1.13 1.35 -8.06
CA TYR A 34 2.07 0.77 -9.02
C TYR A 34 3.49 1.39 -8.96
N PRO A 35 3.69 2.72 -8.91
CA PRO A 35 5.04 3.30 -8.83
C PRO A 35 5.81 2.86 -7.58
N ALA A 36 5.13 2.67 -6.45
CA ALA A 36 5.76 2.18 -5.22
C ALA A 36 6.14 0.70 -5.34
N ARG A 37 5.22 -0.15 -5.82
CA ARG A 37 5.46 -1.58 -6.09
C ARG A 37 6.63 -1.77 -7.06
N TYR A 38 6.59 -1.03 -8.18
CA TYR A 38 7.64 -1.06 -9.20
C TYR A 38 8.97 -0.56 -8.66
N GLY A 39 8.98 0.56 -7.92
CA GLY A 39 10.19 1.12 -7.33
C GLY A 39 10.88 0.13 -6.40
N VAL A 40 10.15 -0.42 -5.43
CA VAL A 40 10.66 -1.43 -4.49
C VAL A 40 11.23 -2.64 -5.24
N ASN A 41 10.47 -3.21 -6.18
CA ASN A 41 10.92 -4.38 -6.94
C ASN A 41 12.18 -4.07 -7.77
N LYS A 42 12.22 -2.89 -8.40
CA LYS A 42 13.37 -2.45 -9.19
C LYS A 42 14.63 -2.35 -8.32
N TRP A 43 14.56 -1.64 -7.19
CA TRP A 43 15.71 -1.45 -6.29
C TRP A 43 16.22 -2.77 -5.71
N GLN A 44 15.30 -3.68 -5.37
CA GLN A 44 15.66 -5.04 -4.94
C GLN A 44 16.35 -5.83 -6.04
N SER A 45 15.81 -5.82 -7.27
CA SER A 45 16.39 -6.54 -8.42
C SER A 45 17.75 -5.99 -8.84
N GLU A 46 17.95 -4.67 -8.71
CA GLU A 46 19.21 -3.99 -9.04
C GLU A 46 20.20 -3.99 -7.86
N ASN A 47 19.83 -4.59 -6.72
CA ASN A 47 20.60 -4.61 -5.47
C ASN A 47 21.16 -3.24 -5.08
N ARG A 48 20.32 -2.21 -5.12
CA ARG A 48 20.70 -0.84 -4.78
C ARG A 48 19.68 -0.18 -3.88
N LEU A 49 20.08 0.94 -3.26
CA LEU A 49 19.16 1.83 -2.56
C LEU A 49 18.50 2.81 -3.55
N PRO A 50 17.29 3.31 -3.23
CA PRO A 50 16.69 4.39 -3.98
C PRO A 50 17.48 5.68 -3.81
N THR A 51 17.46 6.53 -4.83
CA THR A 51 17.80 7.95 -4.64
C THR A 51 16.68 8.66 -3.89
N HIS A 52 16.99 9.80 -3.25
CA HIS A 52 15.99 10.57 -2.51
C HIS A 52 14.77 10.98 -3.38
N PRO A 53 14.92 11.42 -4.65
CA PRO A 53 13.77 11.74 -5.50
C PRO A 53 12.94 10.52 -5.89
N GLU A 54 13.57 9.37 -6.14
CA GLU A 54 12.87 8.11 -6.42
C GLU A 54 12.02 7.68 -5.22
N LEU A 55 12.57 7.80 -4.01
CA LEU A 55 11.88 7.44 -2.78
C LEU A 55 10.67 8.35 -2.52
N VAL A 56 10.84 9.66 -2.61
CA VAL A 56 9.75 10.63 -2.40
C VAL A 56 8.61 10.41 -3.40
N LYS A 57 8.94 10.13 -4.67
CA LYS A 57 7.94 9.81 -5.69
C LYS A 57 7.16 8.54 -5.33
N ALA A 58 7.83 7.49 -4.86
CA ALA A 58 7.18 6.26 -4.43
C ALA A 58 6.31 6.47 -3.18
N GLN A 59 6.77 7.28 -2.21
CA GLN A 59 6.02 7.61 -1.00
C GLN A 59 4.74 8.37 -1.33
N SER A 60 4.82 9.40 -2.18
CA SER A 60 3.63 10.13 -2.65
C SER A 60 2.64 9.21 -3.38
N ALA A 61 3.15 8.27 -4.19
CA ALA A 61 2.30 7.31 -4.88
C ALA A 61 1.56 6.36 -3.92
N ILE A 62 2.24 5.83 -2.89
CA ILE A 62 1.60 4.92 -1.93
C ILE A 62 0.61 5.64 -1.02
N GLU A 63 0.89 6.88 -0.63
CA GLU A 63 -0.04 7.73 0.12
C GLU A 63 -1.29 8.03 -0.71
N ALA A 64 -1.11 8.30 -2.01
CA ALA A 64 -2.23 8.46 -2.92
C ALA A 64 -3.04 7.15 -3.04
N ALA A 65 -2.42 5.98 -3.10
CA ALA A 65 -3.15 4.71 -3.13
C ALA A 65 -3.96 4.48 -1.84
N LEU A 66 -3.37 4.77 -0.68
CA LEU A 66 -4.00 4.63 0.63
C LEU A 66 -5.19 5.57 0.86
N SER A 67 -5.30 6.67 0.12
CA SER A 67 -6.48 7.54 0.16
C SER A 67 -7.68 6.94 -0.59
N TRP A 68 -7.43 6.02 -1.53
CA TRP A 68 -8.48 5.29 -2.26
C TRP A 68 -8.87 4.01 -1.56
N ASP A 69 -7.90 3.21 -1.10
CA ASP A 69 -8.19 1.91 -0.49
C ASP A 69 -7.19 1.59 0.63
N LYS A 70 -7.71 1.02 1.72
CA LYS A 70 -6.91 0.59 2.88
C LYS A 70 -6.42 -0.84 2.67
N ASN A 71 -5.79 -1.09 1.53
CA ASN A 71 -5.28 -2.40 1.18
C ASN A 71 -4.08 -2.78 2.09
N PRO A 72 -4.04 -3.99 2.67
CA PRO A 72 -2.87 -4.44 3.45
C PRO A 72 -1.56 -4.33 2.68
N GLU A 73 -1.57 -4.57 1.36
CA GLU A 73 -0.36 -4.50 0.53
C GLU A 73 0.20 -3.09 0.45
N TYR A 74 -0.66 -2.06 0.43
CA TYR A 74 -0.19 -0.68 0.37
C TYR A 74 0.51 -0.26 1.64
N TYR A 75 0.01 -0.71 2.80
CA TYR A 75 0.69 -0.51 4.07
C TYR A 75 2.02 -1.27 4.15
N ASP A 76 2.17 -2.44 3.52
CA ASP A 76 3.46 -3.14 3.45
C ASP A 76 4.47 -2.36 2.60
N TYR A 77 4.09 -1.90 1.41
CA TYR A 77 4.99 -1.07 0.60
C TYR A 77 5.33 0.24 1.32
N GLN A 78 4.36 0.89 1.96
CA GLN A 78 4.64 2.09 2.75
C GLN A 78 5.68 1.80 3.84
N GLY A 79 5.56 0.67 4.53
CA GLY A 79 6.57 0.22 5.50
C GLY A 79 7.96 0.02 4.87
N ARG A 80 8.02 -0.56 3.67
CA ARG A 80 9.29 -0.74 2.94
C ARG A 80 9.90 0.59 2.53
N LEU A 81 9.09 1.54 2.08
CA LEU A 81 9.57 2.87 1.71
C LEU A 81 10.13 3.62 2.93
N TYR A 82 9.46 3.58 4.07
CA TYR A 82 10.03 4.12 5.31
C TYR A 82 11.29 3.39 5.76
N HIS A 83 11.39 2.08 5.53
CA HIS A 83 12.64 1.37 5.79
C HIS A 83 13.77 1.85 4.87
N TYR A 84 13.51 2.05 3.58
CA TYR A 84 14.48 2.65 2.66
C TYR A 84 14.88 4.07 3.07
N GLU A 85 13.94 4.88 3.53
CA GLU A 85 14.21 6.22 4.08
C GLU A 85 15.21 6.15 5.24
N ALA A 86 15.03 5.18 6.14
CA ALA A 86 15.97 4.95 7.24
C ALA A 86 17.36 4.51 6.76
N LEU A 87 17.45 3.72 5.68
CA LEU A 87 18.72 3.23 5.14
C LEU A 87 19.54 4.30 4.43
N ILE A 88 18.88 5.27 3.78
CA ILE A 88 19.56 6.35 3.05
C ILE A 88 19.78 7.60 3.92
N SER A 89 19.30 7.62 5.17
CA SER A 89 19.41 8.77 6.04
C SER A 89 20.71 8.75 6.85
N ASP A 90 21.51 9.80 6.73
CA ASP A 90 22.72 10.01 7.54
C ASP A 90 22.40 10.54 8.95
N ASN A 91 21.18 11.05 9.16
CA ASN A 91 20.77 11.63 10.43
C ASN A 91 20.11 10.56 11.32
N ALA A 92 20.69 10.31 12.50
CA ALA A 92 20.19 9.29 13.44
C ALA A 92 18.73 9.50 13.88
N LEU A 93 18.29 10.75 14.04
CA LEU A 93 16.90 11.05 14.44
C LEU A 93 15.93 10.77 13.30
N LEU A 94 16.29 11.15 12.06
CA LEU A 94 15.48 10.86 10.88
C LEU A 94 15.40 9.35 10.64
N LYS A 95 16.54 8.65 10.74
CA LYS A 95 16.59 7.18 10.67
C LYS A 95 15.66 6.52 11.68
N THR A 96 15.73 6.91 12.95
CA THR A 96 14.88 6.33 14.01
C THR A 96 13.39 6.61 13.76
N THR A 97 13.08 7.82 13.29
CA THR A 97 11.70 8.22 12.96
C THR A 97 11.16 7.38 11.80
N ALA A 98 11.95 7.22 10.75
CA ALA A 98 11.61 6.40 9.59
C ALA A 98 11.40 4.92 9.98
N LEU A 99 12.27 4.33 10.82
CA LEU A 99 12.06 2.95 11.31
C LEU A 99 10.76 2.80 12.12
N ARG A 100 10.41 3.78 12.96
CA ARG A 100 9.14 3.77 13.71
C ARG A 100 7.93 3.86 12.78
N ASN A 101 8.00 4.70 11.76
CA ASN A 101 6.96 4.80 10.74
C ASN A 101 6.82 3.48 9.97
N ALA A 102 7.94 2.84 9.62
CA ALA A 102 7.94 1.53 8.99
C ALA A 102 7.23 0.48 9.84
N LEU A 103 7.56 0.39 11.15
CA LEU A 103 6.89 -0.53 12.08
C LEU A 103 5.38 -0.26 12.18
N LYS A 104 4.97 1.02 12.21
CA LYS A 104 3.56 1.38 12.26
C LYS A 104 2.82 0.90 11.00
N SER A 105 3.40 1.11 9.81
CA SER A 105 2.81 0.66 8.55
C SER A 105 2.72 -0.87 8.48
N TYR A 106 3.77 -1.61 8.84
CA TYR A 106 3.70 -3.08 8.88
C TYR A 106 2.70 -3.59 9.92
N LYS A 107 2.55 -2.92 11.06
CA LYS A 107 1.51 -3.25 12.05
C LYS A 107 0.11 -3.07 11.47
N HIS A 108 -0.13 -2.00 10.70
CA HIS A 108 -1.41 -1.81 9.99
C HIS A 108 -1.64 -2.90 8.93
N SER A 109 -0.63 -3.22 8.13
CA SER A 109 -0.71 -4.31 7.15
C SER A 109 -1.05 -5.65 7.79
N SER A 110 -0.33 -6.01 8.87
CA SER A 110 -0.54 -7.24 9.61
C SER A 110 -1.89 -7.28 10.34
N ALA A 111 -2.42 -6.15 10.79
CA ALA A 111 -3.76 -6.10 11.37
C ALA A 111 -4.85 -6.42 10.35
N LEU A 112 -4.68 -5.98 9.10
CA LEU A 112 -5.59 -6.25 8.00
C LEU A 112 -5.41 -7.66 7.40
N ARG A 113 -4.18 -8.19 7.42
CA ARG A 113 -3.85 -9.54 6.93
C ARG A 113 -2.85 -10.25 7.85
N PRO A 114 -3.31 -10.83 8.97
CA PRO A 114 -2.43 -11.40 10.00
C PRO A 114 -1.50 -12.51 9.52
N GLN A 115 -1.91 -13.29 8.53
CA GLN A 115 -1.16 -14.45 8.02
C GLN A 115 -0.16 -14.09 6.90
N TRP A 116 0.16 -12.81 6.72
CA TRP A 116 1.03 -12.39 5.62
C TRP A 116 2.52 -12.42 6.00
N ALA A 117 3.18 -13.54 5.67
CA ALA A 117 4.57 -13.81 6.05
C ALA A 117 5.56 -12.70 5.66
N TYR A 118 5.40 -12.09 4.47
CA TYR A 118 6.29 -11.00 4.03
C TYR A 118 6.25 -9.79 4.97
N SER A 119 5.05 -9.39 5.41
CA SER A 119 4.89 -8.25 6.31
C SER A 119 5.44 -8.55 7.70
N GLN A 120 5.23 -9.78 8.19
CA GLN A 120 5.81 -10.24 9.46
C GLN A 120 7.33 -10.26 9.43
N ALA A 121 7.93 -10.75 8.34
CA ALA A 121 9.38 -10.79 8.17
C ALA A 121 9.98 -9.37 8.14
N ASN A 122 9.37 -8.47 7.38
CA ASN A 122 9.81 -7.07 7.33
C ASN A 122 9.62 -6.35 8.67
N PHE A 123 8.51 -6.61 9.37
CA PHE A 123 8.27 -6.08 10.71
C PHE A 123 9.36 -6.53 11.69
N ALA A 124 9.68 -7.83 11.72
CA ALA A 124 10.72 -8.37 12.57
C ALA A 124 12.09 -7.79 12.24
N LEU A 125 12.42 -7.65 10.94
CA LEU A 125 13.66 -7.05 10.47
C LEU A 125 13.80 -5.60 10.97
N VAL A 126 12.80 -4.75 10.73
CA VAL A 126 12.84 -3.35 11.16
C VAL A 126 12.87 -3.24 12.68
N LYS A 127 12.17 -4.12 13.40
CA LYS A 127 12.18 -4.14 14.86
C LYS A 127 13.56 -4.44 15.44
N ALA A 128 14.38 -5.24 14.74
CA ALA A 128 15.74 -5.55 15.14
C ALA A 128 16.73 -4.40 14.87
N LEU A 129 16.37 -3.43 14.02
CA LEU A 129 17.18 -2.26 13.67
C LEU A 129 16.93 -1.04 14.58
N LEU A 130 15.92 -1.12 15.45
CA LEU A 130 15.49 -0.08 16.39
C LEU A 130 16.09 -0.33 17.78
#